data_AF-A0A973HAS5-F1
#
_entry.id   AF-A0A973HAS5-F1
#
_cell.length_a   1.000
_cell.length_b   1.000
_cell.length_c   1.000
_cell.angle_alpha   90.00
_cell.angle_beta   90.00
_cell.angle_gamma   90.00
#
_symmetry.space_group_name_H-M   'P 1'
#
loop_
_entity.id
_entity.type
_entity.pdbx_description
1 polymer ?
#
loop_
_entity_poly.entity_id
_entity_poly.type
_entity_poly.pdbx_seq_one_letter_code
_entity_poly.pdbx_strand_id
1 'polypeptide(L)'
;MPNPPRLRAAALTASAVLLSSVLAGCGDDSKDQDLTAQKLSWEDCPAPSTAEGGGDAPSPLPDGDEWQCATLKAPRDWDDPQGDTIGLALIRARTSGDESKRIGSLIFNFGGPGGSGVTTLPAF
;
A
#
# COMPACT_ATOMS: atom_id res chain seq x y z
N MET A 1 -14.57 -70.63 29.83
CA MET A 1 -15.37 -69.78 28.92
C MET A 1 -16.68 -69.49 29.64
N PRO A 2 -17.18 -68.24 29.73
CA PRO A 2 -16.86 -67.04 28.96
C PRO A 2 -16.04 -66.00 29.75
N ASN A 3 -15.56 -64.99 29.02
CA ASN A 3 -14.76 -63.82 29.44
C ASN A 3 -15.52 -62.55 28.94
N PRO A 4 -15.04 -61.32 29.19
CA PRO A 4 -15.42 -60.33 30.20
C PRO A 4 -16.32 -59.19 29.65
N PRO A 5 -16.38 -58.00 30.30
CA PRO A 5 -15.74 -56.88 29.61
C PRO A 5 -14.83 -56.02 30.50
N ARG A 6 -13.85 -55.45 29.83
CA ARG A 6 -12.78 -54.59 30.34
C ARG A 6 -13.29 -53.15 30.45
N LEU A 7 -13.08 -52.49 31.59
CA LEU A 7 -13.10 -51.04 31.66
C LEU A 7 -11.66 -50.52 31.60
N ARG A 8 -11.41 -49.76 30.55
CA ARG A 8 -10.10 -49.23 30.16
C ARG A 8 -9.65 -48.16 31.16
N ALA A 9 -8.35 -48.18 31.43
CA ALA A 9 -7.63 -47.30 32.31
C ALA A 9 -7.80 -45.81 31.95
N ALA A 10 -7.80 -45.01 33.00
CA ALA A 10 -7.97 -43.57 33.00
C ALA A 10 -6.76 -42.81 32.42
N ALA A 11 -7.11 -41.68 31.81
CA ALA A 11 -6.40 -40.42 31.57
C ALA A 11 -4.97 -40.25 32.13
N LEU A 12 -4.10 -39.73 31.26
CA LEU A 12 -2.90 -38.89 31.48
C LEU A 12 -2.34 -38.73 30.04
N THR A 13 -2.34 -37.58 29.37
CA THR A 13 -1.61 -36.35 29.71
C THR A 13 -2.14 -35.18 28.85
N ALA A 14 -2.56 -34.10 29.50
CA ALA A 14 -2.80 -32.80 28.89
C ALA A 14 -1.47 -32.04 28.81
N SER A 15 -0.84 -31.94 27.64
CA SER A 15 0.35 -31.09 27.40
C SER A 15 0.64 -30.97 25.89
N ALA A 16 -0.18 -30.23 25.14
CA ALA A 16 0.16 -29.85 23.76
C ALA A 16 -0.59 -28.60 23.26
N VAL A 17 -0.87 -27.62 24.12
CA VAL A 17 -1.53 -26.36 23.73
C VAL A 17 -0.78 -25.17 24.33
N LEU A 18 0.51 -25.01 24.01
CA LEU A 18 1.28 -23.80 24.40
C LEU A 18 2.39 -23.44 23.38
N LEU A 19 2.20 -23.70 22.08
CA LEU A 19 3.20 -23.38 21.06
C LEU A 19 2.59 -22.71 19.80
N SER A 20 1.80 -21.65 19.98
CA SER A 20 1.28 -20.88 18.84
C SER A 20 1.20 -19.36 19.06
N SER A 21 1.93 -18.83 20.05
CA SER A 21 1.92 -17.40 20.38
C SER A 21 3.27 -16.72 20.13
N VAL A 22 3.88 -16.95 18.96
CA VAL A 22 5.03 -16.15 18.48
C VAL A 22 4.87 -15.85 16.98
N LEU A 23 3.87 -15.04 16.62
CA LEU A 23 3.79 -14.37 15.32
C LEU A 23 3.26 -12.93 15.48
N ALA A 24 3.45 -12.32 16.65
CA ALA A 24 3.20 -10.91 16.88
C ALA A 24 4.54 -10.18 16.89
N GLY A 25 4.95 -9.63 15.74
CA GLY A 25 6.11 -8.76 15.69
C GLY A 25 6.85 -8.67 14.36
N CYS A 26 6.16 -8.54 13.22
CA CYS A 26 6.77 -7.83 12.09
C CYS A 26 6.49 -6.34 12.30
N GLY A 27 7.30 -5.68 13.12
CA GLY A 27 7.42 -4.23 13.02
C GLY A 27 8.20 -3.97 11.74
N ASP A 28 7.57 -3.35 10.75
CA ASP A 28 8.22 -2.91 9.52
C ASP A 28 9.25 -1.83 9.87
N ASP A 29 10.51 -2.26 10.04
CA ASP A 29 11.65 -1.39 10.34
C ASP A 29 11.85 -0.44 9.15
N SER A 30 11.21 0.73 9.25
CA SER A 30 11.22 1.76 8.21
C SER A 30 12.57 2.47 8.05
N LYS A 31 13.61 2.06 8.79
CA LYS A 31 14.91 2.73 8.87
C LYS A 31 15.93 2.31 7.81
N ASP A 32 15.66 1.24 7.06
CA ASP A 32 16.56 0.68 6.04
C ASP A 32 15.94 0.61 4.63
N GLN A 33 14.92 1.42 4.33
CA GLN A 33 14.32 1.46 2.99
C GLN A 33 15.14 2.38 2.07
N ASP A 34 15.69 1.83 0.98
CA ASP A 34 16.25 2.62 -0.11
C ASP A 34 15.13 3.42 -0.80
N LEU A 35 15.02 4.69 -0.43
CA LEU A 35 14.00 5.61 -0.94
C LEU A 35 14.15 5.87 -2.45
N THR A 36 15.28 5.54 -3.08
CA THR A 36 15.49 5.75 -4.52
C THR A 36 15.00 4.59 -5.38
N ALA A 37 14.86 3.39 -4.80
CA ALA A 37 14.48 2.16 -5.50
C ALA A 37 13.04 1.68 -5.20
N GLN A 38 12.20 2.58 -4.67
CA GLN A 38 10.83 2.25 -4.26
C GLN A 38 9.99 1.69 -5.41
N LYS A 39 9.38 0.52 -5.18
CA LYS A 39 8.30 0.01 -6.03
C LYS A 39 6.98 0.47 -5.46
N LEU A 40 6.30 1.34 -6.19
CA LEU A 40 5.02 1.90 -5.78
C LEU A 40 3.90 0.87 -5.98
N SER A 41 3.09 0.68 -4.94
CA SER A 41 1.84 -0.06 -5.00
C SER A 41 0.77 0.85 -5.59
N TRP A 42 0.43 0.62 -6.86
CA TRP A 42 -0.62 1.37 -7.55
C TRP A 42 -1.96 0.66 -7.38
N GLU A 43 -2.98 1.44 -7.03
CA GLU A 43 -4.36 1.00 -6.85
C GLU A 43 -5.33 2.01 -7.48
N ASP A 44 -6.60 1.65 -7.62
CA ASP A 44 -7.60 2.58 -8.13
C ASP A 44 -7.78 3.74 -7.14
N CYS A 45 -7.88 4.96 -7.67
CA CYS A 45 -7.91 6.16 -6.83
C CYS A 45 -9.19 6.25 -5.98
N PRO A 46 -9.08 6.37 -4.65
CA PRO A 46 -10.22 6.70 -3.82
C PRO A 46 -10.58 8.19 -3.93
N ALA A 47 -11.62 8.60 -3.19
CA ALA A 47 -11.87 10.02 -2.94
C ALA A 47 -10.64 10.67 -2.26
N PRO A 48 -10.14 11.82 -2.75
CA PRO A 48 -9.00 12.50 -2.16
C PRO A 48 -9.23 12.86 -0.69
N SER A 49 -8.19 12.73 0.12
CA SER A 49 -8.20 13.21 1.50
C SER A 49 -8.31 14.74 1.57
N THR A 50 -8.66 15.26 2.74
CA THR A 50 -8.66 16.73 2.97
C THR A 50 -7.29 17.36 2.79
N ALA A 51 -6.21 16.63 3.04
CA ALA A 51 -4.84 17.11 2.79
C ALA A 51 -4.51 17.20 1.30
N GLU A 52 -5.16 16.38 0.48
CA GLU A 52 -5.04 16.39 -0.99
C GLU A 52 -6.05 17.31 -1.67
N GLY A 53 -6.84 18.09 -0.91
CA GLY A 53 -7.84 19.02 -1.44
C GLY A 53 -9.30 18.56 -1.30
N GLY A 54 -9.53 17.30 -0.92
CA GLY A 54 -10.86 16.73 -0.72
C GLY A 54 -11.69 16.59 -2.01
N GLY A 55 -12.95 16.19 -1.85
CA GLY A 55 -13.90 16.01 -2.95
C GLY A 55 -14.29 14.55 -3.15
N ASP A 56 -14.92 14.28 -4.30
CA ASP A 56 -15.31 12.94 -4.71
C ASP A 56 -14.14 12.21 -5.40
N ALA A 57 -14.27 10.89 -5.54
CA ALA A 57 -13.35 10.11 -6.39
C ALA A 57 -13.40 10.62 -7.84
N PRO A 58 -12.27 10.58 -8.57
CA PRO A 58 -12.25 11.03 -9.96
C PRO A 58 -13.17 10.17 -10.82
N SER A 59 -13.83 10.78 -11.81
CA SER A 59 -14.53 9.99 -12.83
C SER A 59 -13.52 9.19 -13.67
N PRO A 60 -13.94 8.05 -14.26
CA PRO A 60 -13.09 7.28 -15.15
C PRO A 60 -12.54 8.10 -16.31
N LEU A 61 -11.43 7.63 -16.88
CA LEU A 61 -10.81 8.17 -18.07
C LEU A 61 -11.74 8.05 -19.29
N PRO A 62 -11.52 8.81 -20.38
CA PRO A 62 -12.39 8.78 -21.57
C PRO A 62 -12.56 7.41 -22.23
N ASP A 63 -11.61 6.50 -22.04
CA ASP A 63 -11.64 5.11 -22.50
C ASP A 63 -12.28 4.13 -21.49
N GLY A 64 -12.70 4.62 -20.33
CA GLY A 64 -13.35 3.86 -19.26
C GLY A 64 -12.39 3.27 -18.23
N ASP A 65 -11.08 3.46 -18.37
CA ASP A 65 -10.10 3.03 -17.38
C ASP A 65 -10.13 3.90 -16.13
N GLU A 66 -9.75 3.33 -14.99
CA GLU A 66 -9.66 4.05 -13.72
C GLU A 66 -8.31 4.78 -13.56
N TRP A 67 -8.34 5.91 -12.85
CA TRP A 67 -7.14 6.57 -12.38
C TRP A 67 -6.42 5.70 -11.35
N GLN A 68 -5.09 5.65 -11.43
CA GLN A 68 -4.29 4.91 -10.46
C GLN A 68 -3.57 5.84 -9.49
N CYS A 69 -3.68 5.55 -8.19
CA CYS A 69 -3.05 6.29 -7.12
C CYS A 69 -2.00 5.45 -6.40
N ALA A 70 -0.99 6.12 -5.84
CA ALA A 70 0.04 5.53 -5.00
C ALA A 70 0.66 6.59 -4.08
N THR A 71 1.38 6.15 -3.04
CA THR A 71 2.16 7.03 -2.18
C THR A 71 3.66 6.75 -2.34
N LEU A 72 4.43 7.77 -2.68
CA LEU A 72 5.90 7.73 -2.72
C LEU A 72 6.46 8.32 -1.42
N LYS A 73 7.41 7.64 -0.76
CA LYS A 73 8.10 8.22 0.40
C LYS A 73 9.23 9.14 -0.04
N ALA A 74 9.43 10.23 0.67
CA ALA A 74 10.61 11.09 0.54
C ALA A 74 11.17 11.41 1.94
N PRO A 75 12.48 11.61 2.10
CA PRO A 75 13.01 12.05 3.37
C PRO A 75 12.49 13.46 3.67
N ARG A 76 12.11 13.68 4.92
CA ARG A 76 11.66 14.99 5.40
C ARG A 76 12.84 15.97 5.47
N ASP A 77 14.00 15.46 5.84
CA ASP A 77 15.27 16.18 5.88
C ASP A 77 16.26 15.46 4.97
N TRP A 78 16.78 16.16 3.96
CA TRP A 78 17.74 15.57 3.02
C TRP A 78 19.17 15.51 3.58
N ASP A 79 19.47 16.25 4.64
CA ASP A 79 20.74 16.13 5.37
C ASP A 79 20.76 14.90 6.28
N ASP A 80 19.58 14.36 6.62
CA ASP A 80 19.39 13.07 7.31
C ASP A 80 18.41 12.16 6.54
N PRO A 81 18.83 11.56 5.41
CA PRO A 81 17.96 10.80 4.53
C PRO A 81 17.44 9.47 5.13
N GLN A 82 18.01 9.03 6.27
CA GLN A 82 17.54 7.87 7.03
C GLN A 82 16.59 8.25 8.17
N GLY A 83 16.32 9.55 8.36
CA GLY A 83 15.39 10.08 9.34
C GLY A 83 13.92 9.92 8.95
N ASP A 84 13.07 10.81 9.47
CA ASP A 84 11.64 10.77 9.20
C ASP A 84 11.33 10.95 7.70
N THR A 85 10.27 10.29 7.23
CA THR A 85 9.78 10.40 5.85
C THR A 85 8.44 11.11 5.78
N ILE A 86 8.17 11.71 4.63
CA ILE A 86 6.86 12.21 4.23
C ILE A 86 6.30 11.36 3.08
N GLY A 87 4.99 11.25 3.01
CA GLY A 87 4.28 10.66 1.87
C GLY A 87 3.96 11.72 0.82
N LEU A 88 4.30 11.44 -0.43
CA LEU A 88 3.89 12.20 -1.60
C LEU A 88 2.81 11.39 -2.32
N ALA A 89 1.58 11.92 -2.32
CA ALA A 89 0.49 11.34 -3.06
C ALA A 89 0.68 11.53 -4.57
N LEU A 90 0.50 10.46 -5.32
CA LEU A 90 0.64 10.42 -6.76
C LEU A 90 -0.64 9.89 -7.40
N ILE A 91 -1.00 10.47 -8.53
CA ILE A 91 -2.06 10.01 -9.42
C ILE A 91 -1.48 9.80 -10.83
N ARG A 92 -1.99 8.81 -11.57
CA ARG A 92 -1.65 8.63 -12.98
C ARG A 92 -2.82 8.08 -13.79
N ALA A 93 -2.87 8.50 -15.05
CA ALA A 93 -3.52 7.74 -16.11
C ALA A 93 -2.49 6.79 -16.72
N ARG A 94 -2.83 5.50 -16.92
CA ARG A 94 -1.98 4.63 -17.73
C ARG A 94 -2.12 5.00 -19.21
N THR A 95 -1.09 4.68 -19.98
CA THR A 95 -1.16 4.87 -21.42
C THR A 95 -2.21 3.92 -21.99
N SER A 96 -3.09 4.44 -22.85
CA SER A 96 -4.02 3.62 -23.62
C SER A 96 -3.39 3.03 -24.89
N GLY A 97 -2.19 3.50 -25.24
CA GLY A 97 -1.38 2.96 -26.33
C GLY A 97 -0.68 1.65 -25.97
N ASP A 98 -0.12 0.99 -26.99
CA ASP A 98 0.66 -0.25 -26.86
C ASP A 98 1.80 -0.12 -25.85
N GLU A 99 1.80 -0.98 -24.83
CA GLU A 99 2.81 -1.03 -23.77
C GLU A 99 4.24 -1.16 -24.31
N SER A 100 4.43 -1.86 -25.44
CA SER A 100 5.77 -2.00 -26.06
C SER A 100 6.32 -0.69 -26.63
N LYS A 101 5.45 0.30 -26.85
CA LYS A 101 5.80 1.64 -27.36
C LYS A 101 5.85 2.69 -26.25
N ARG A 102 5.54 2.32 -25.01
CA ARG A 102 5.58 3.25 -23.88
C ARG A 102 7.02 3.72 -23.65
N ILE A 103 7.22 5.04 -23.79
CA ILE A 103 8.52 5.67 -23.53
C ILE A 103 8.76 5.82 -22.02
N GLY A 104 7.73 6.25 -21.27
CA GLY A 104 7.87 6.53 -19.84
C GLY A 104 6.65 7.25 -19.26
N SER A 105 6.87 7.99 -18.18
CA SER A 105 5.84 8.83 -17.53
C SER A 105 6.08 10.30 -17.86
N LEU A 106 5.04 11.02 -18.24
CA LEU A 106 5.05 12.48 -18.28
C LEU A 106 4.59 12.99 -16.92
N ILE A 107 5.43 13.78 -16.25
CA ILE A 107 5.17 14.29 -14.90
C ILE A 107 4.70 15.74 -15.00
N PHE A 108 3.59 16.04 -14.33
CA PHE A 108 3.01 17.38 -14.29
C PHE A 108 3.20 18.02 -12.92
N ASN A 109 3.45 19.33 -12.94
CA ASN A 109 3.28 20.21 -11.80
C ASN A 109 2.47 21.42 -12.27
N PHE A 110 1.30 21.62 -11.66
CA PHE A 110 0.32 22.60 -12.15
C PHE A 110 0.52 24.02 -11.58
N GLY A 111 1.54 24.22 -10.74
CA GLY A 111 1.80 25.51 -10.10
C GLY A 111 1.00 25.70 -8.81
N GLY A 112 0.63 26.95 -8.50
CA GLY A 112 0.14 27.34 -7.16
C GLY A 112 1.19 28.19 -6.46
N PRO A 113 1.87 27.73 -5.39
CA PRO A 113 1.90 26.40 -4.76
C PRO A 113 0.71 26.09 -3.85
N GLY A 114 0.67 24.87 -3.28
CA GLY A 114 -0.37 24.41 -2.34
C GLY A 114 -1.59 23.77 -3.00
N GLY A 115 -1.70 23.82 -4.34
CA GLY A 115 -2.69 23.05 -5.10
C GLY A 115 -2.27 21.58 -5.21
N SER A 116 -3.26 20.69 -5.20
CA SER A 116 -3.03 19.24 -5.28
C SER A 116 -3.06 18.75 -6.72
N GLY A 117 -1.95 18.19 -7.19
CA GLY A 117 -1.89 17.51 -8.48
C GLY A 117 -2.85 16.31 -8.58
N VAL A 118 -3.19 15.68 -7.45
CA VAL A 118 -4.12 14.55 -7.37
C VAL A 118 -5.54 14.96 -7.75
N THR A 119 -6.01 16.11 -7.25
CA THR A 119 -7.32 16.66 -7.61
C THR A 119 -7.30 17.41 -8.93
N THR A 120 -6.15 17.96 -9.32
CA THR A 120 -6.05 18.82 -10.50
C THR A 120 -5.91 18.04 -11.81
N LEU A 121 -5.15 16.94 -11.83
CA LEU A 121 -4.93 16.18 -13.07
C LEU A 121 -6.25 15.62 -13.66
N PRO A 122 -7.19 15.05 -12.87
CA PRO A 122 -8.47 14.55 -13.41
C PRO A 122 -9.46 15.63 -13.84
N ALA A 123 -9.18 16.91 -13.56
CA ALA A 123 -10.07 18.01 -13.91
C ALA A 123 -9.90 18.49 -15.38
N PHE A 124 -8.96 17.88 -16.13
CA PHE A 124 -8.64 18.20 -17.53
C PHE A 124 -8.77 16.96 -18.41
#